data_AF-A0A7Y3DXZ3-F1
#
_entry.id   AF-A0A7Y3DXZ3-F1
#
_cell.length_a   1.000
_cell.length_b   1.000
_cell.length_c   1.000
_cell.angle_alpha   90.00
_cell.angle_beta   90.00
_cell.angle_gamma   90.00
#
_symmetry.space_group_name_H-M   'P 1'
#
loop_
_entity.id
_entity.type
_entity.pdbx_description
1 polymer ?
#
loop_
_entity_poly.entity_id
_entity_poly.type
_entity_poly.pdbx_seq_one_letter_code
_entity_poly.pdbx_strand_id
1 'polypeptide(L)'
;MNQQPFAFFRRLFVFLAVALLLTACASAPRPEVPAPQPLPAWNDGPSRQAILDFVDAVTDPDGPGYVAPSERVAVFDNDGTLWAEKPLYFQMMFVLDRIRAMADQHPEWREQEPFRAVLEDDLEAQRSMDEAAVIQLILATHGGMTTAEYE
;
A
#
# COMPACT_ATOMS: atom_id res chain seq x y z
N MET A 1 -39.21 21.28 67.89
CA MET A 1 -37.77 20.95 67.68
C MET A 1 -37.48 21.07 66.19
N ASN A 2 -36.63 22.03 65.82
CA ASN A 2 -36.49 22.58 64.47
C ASN A 2 -35.38 21.82 63.71
N GLN A 3 -35.72 20.90 62.79
CA GLN A 3 -34.73 20.09 62.04
C GLN A 3 -34.15 20.77 60.78
N GLN A 4 -34.47 22.04 60.55
CA GLN A 4 -34.12 22.78 59.34
C GLN A 4 -32.59 22.94 59.05
N PRO A 5 -31.68 23.19 60.01
CA PRO A 5 -30.27 23.46 59.69
C PRO A 5 -29.52 22.20 59.24
N PHE A 6 -29.84 21.03 59.80
CA PHE A 6 -29.15 19.77 59.45
C PHE A 6 -29.42 19.32 58.01
N ALA A 7 -30.62 19.57 57.49
CA ALA A 7 -30.96 19.24 56.10
C ALA A 7 -30.22 20.14 55.09
N PHE A 8 -29.99 21.41 55.44
CA PHE A 8 -29.25 22.35 54.60
C PHE A 8 -27.76 21.99 54.50
N PHE A 9 -27.10 21.73 55.64
CA PHE A 9 -25.70 21.31 55.65
C PHE A 9 -25.49 19.96 54.96
N ARG A 10 -26.42 19.01 55.10
CA ARG A 10 -26.36 17.72 54.38
C ARG A 10 -26.48 17.90 52.86
N ARG A 11 -27.39 18.77 52.40
CA ARG A 11 -27.53 19.07 50.97
C ARG A 11 -26.29 19.77 50.43
N LEU A 12 -25.76 20.77 51.13
CA LEU A 12 -24.55 21.48 50.74
C LEU A 12 -23.32 20.55 50.66
N PHE A 13 -23.19 19.63 51.63
CA PHE A 13 -22.11 18.64 51.64
C PHE A 13 -22.22 17.64 50.48
N VAL A 14 -23.44 17.19 50.16
CA VAL A 14 -23.69 16.32 48.99
C VAL A 14 -23.40 17.07 47.68
N PHE A 15 -23.80 18.34 47.55
CA PHE A 15 -23.48 19.14 46.37
C PHE A 15 -21.97 19.36 46.21
N LEU A 16 -21.25 19.65 47.29
CA LEU A 16 -19.78 19.78 47.25
C LEU A 16 -19.08 18.47 46.93
N ALA A 17 -19.54 17.35 47.49
CA ALA A 17 -18.98 16.02 47.20
C ALA A 17 -19.22 15.63 45.74
N VAL A 18 -20.43 15.87 45.21
CA VAL A 18 -20.76 15.62 43.79
C VAL A 18 -19.97 16.54 42.87
N ALA A 19 -19.78 17.81 43.22
CA ALA A 19 -18.96 18.74 42.45
C ALA A 19 -17.48 18.33 42.42
N LEU A 20 -16.92 17.85 43.54
CA LEU A 20 -15.56 17.30 43.61
C LEU A 20 -15.38 16.00 42.81
N LEU A 21 -16.39 15.12 42.82
CA LEU A 21 -16.39 13.89 42.03
C LEU A 21 -16.47 14.17 40.52
N LEU A 22 -17.24 15.18 40.11
CA LEU A 22 -17.37 15.57 38.70
C LEU A 22 -16.09 16.24 38.16
N THR A 23 -15.35 16.99 38.97
CA THR A 23 -14.05 17.58 38.56
C THR A 23 -12.92 16.55 38.51
N ALA A 24 -12.94 15.52 39.37
CA ALA A 24 -11.97 14.44 39.36
C ALA A 24 -12.10 13.51 38.13
N CYS A 25 -13.31 13.31 37.59
CA CYS A 25 -13.50 12.55 36.35
C CYS A 25 -13.08 13.30 35.09
N ALA A 26 -13.05 14.64 35.12
CA ALA A 26 -12.70 15.47 33.96
C ALA A 26 -11.18 15.64 33.75
N SER A 27 -10.36 15.21 34.72
CA SER A 27 -8.91 15.42 34.75
C SER A 27 -8.10 14.13 34.62
N ALA A 28 -8.75 13.00 34.29
CA ALA A 28 -8.04 11.79 33.92
C ALA A 28 -7.23 12.06 32.63
N PRO A 29 -5.88 11.87 32.64
CA PRO A 29 -5.10 12.00 31.42
C PRO A 29 -5.64 11.00 30.40
N ARG A 30 -6.02 11.50 29.22
CA ARG A 30 -6.37 10.61 28.10
C ARG A 30 -5.14 9.76 27.79
N PRO A 31 -5.31 8.45 27.55
CA PRO A 31 -4.23 7.65 27.00
C PRO A 31 -3.78 8.30 25.68
N GLU A 32 -2.55 8.79 25.68
CA GLU A 32 -1.91 9.37 24.51
C GLU A 32 -1.60 8.18 23.59
N VAL A 33 -2.40 8.02 22.53
CA VAL A 33 -2.10 7.05 21.48
C VAL A 33 -0.87 7.59 20.76
N PRO A 34 0.30 6.93 20.81
CA PRO A 34 1.47 7.39 20.09
C PRO A 34 1.11 7.52 18.62
N ALA A 35 1.41 8.67 18.01
CA ALA A 35 1.27 8.80 16.57
C ALA A 35 2.07 7.66 15.91
N PRO A 36 1.53 7.00 14.88
CA PRO A 36 2.24 5.92 14.21
C PRO A 36 3.59 6.44 13.75
N GLN A 37 4.66 5.75 14.15
CA GLN A 37 6.00 6.16 13.74
C GLN A 37 6.11 6.06 12.21
N PRO A 38 6.67 7.08 11.54
CA PRO A 38 6.83 7.03 10.10
C PRO A 38 7.81 5.91 9.72
N LEU A 39 7.44 5.16 8.68
CA LEU A 39 8.23 4.06 8.10
C LEU A 39 8.55 2.94 9.11
N PRO A 40 7.55 2.30 9.74
CA PRO A 40 7.77 1.32 10.82
C PRO A 40 8.38 0.00 10.35
N ALA A 41 8.33 -0.28 9.04
CA ALA A 41 8.94 -1.46 8.43
C ALA A 41 10.37 -1.21 7.91
N TRP A 42 10.90 0.00 8.09
CA TRP A 42 12.24 0.38 7.63
C TRP A 42 13.23 0.29 8.77
N ASN A 43 14.36 -0.39 8.54
CA ASN A 43 15.48 -0.35 9.46
C ASN A 43 16.05 1.08 9.54
N ASP A 44 16.61 1.43 10.69
CA ASP A 44 17.39 2.65 10.82
C ASP A 44 18.64 2.57 9.93
N GLY A 45 18.84 3.61 9.11
CA GLY A 45 19.90 3.62 8.10
C GLY A 45 19.78 4.79 7.13
N PRO A 46 20.77 4.93 6.22
CA PRO A 46 20.88 6.10 5.35
C PRO A 46 19.67 6.31 4.45
N SER A 47 19.07 5.23 3.93
CA SER A 47 17.88 5.33 3.07
C SER A 47 16.65 5.85 3.82
N ARG A 48 16.37 5.32 5.02
CA ARG A 48 15.26 5.77 5.85
C ARG A 48 15.41 7.25 6.22
N GLN A 49 16.62 7.64 6.63
CA GLN A 49 16.91 9.03 7.00
C GLN A 49 16.76 9.97 5.80
N ALA A 50 17.31 9.59 4.63
CA ALA A 50 17.22 10.42 3.43
C ALA A 50 15.77 10.65 2.97
N ILE A 51 14.89 9.65 3.10
CA ILE A 51 13.46 9.80 2.79
C ILE A 51 12.81 10.80 3.74
N LEU A 52 13.04 10.67 5.05
CA LEU A 52 12.47 11.57 6.06
C LEU A 52 12.97 13.01 5.87
N ASP A 53 14.28 13.19 5.74
CA ASP A 53 14.91 14.50 5.55
C ASP A 53 14.39 15.18 4.27
N PHE A 54 14.26 14.43 3.17
CA PHE A 54 13.74 14.97 1.92
C PHE A 54 12.28 15.40 2.06
N VAL A 55 11.43 14.55 2.64
CA VAL A 55 10.02 14.87 2.85
C VAL A 55 9.87 16.09 3.77
N ASP A 56 10.60 16.16 4.87
CA ASP A 56 10.57 17.31 5.78
C ASP A 56 11.00 18.59 5.05
N ALA A 57 12.12 18.54 4.31
CA ALA A 57 12.65 19.69 3.58
C ALA A 57 11.70 20.24 2.50
N VAL A 58 10.98 19.36 1.79
CA VAL A 58 10.04 19.78 0.73
C VAL A 58 8.64 20.11 1.24
N THR A 59 8.34 19.81 2.50
CA THR A 59 7.01 20.04 3.10
C THR A 59 6.97 21.19 4.09
N ASP A 60 8.11 21.68 4.58
CA ASP A 60 8.22 22.88 5.42
C ASP A 60 7.87 24.16 4.63
N PRO A 61 6.72 24.82 4.89
CA PRO A 61 6.27 26.00 4.15
C PRO A 61 7.17 27.23 4.30
N ASP A 62 7.97 27.28 5.37
CA ASP A 62 8.91 28.36 5.63
C ASP A 62 10.34 28.02 5.15
N GLY A 63 10.53 26.78 4.67
CA GLY A 63 11.81 26.23 4.26
C GLY A 63 12.20 26.60 2.82
N PRO A 64 13.51 26.77 2.52
CA PRO A 64 13.99 27.10 1.18
C PRO A 64 13.78 25.98 0.15
N GLY A 65 13.49 24.75 0.61
CA GLY A 65 13.21 23.58 -0.22
C GLY A 65 11.73 23.32 -0.47
N TYR A 66 10.82 24.17 0.03
CA TYR A 66 9.38 23.95 -0.06
C TYR A 66 8.90 23.70 -1.49
N VAL A 67 8.10 22.63 -1.65
CA VAL A 67 7.41 22.31 -2.89
C VAL A 67 5.90 22.39 -2.64
N ALA A 68 5.16 23.08 -3.50
CA ALA A 68 3.71 23.19 -3.36
C ALA A 68 3.05 21.79 -3.45
N PRO A 69 1.97 21.49 -2.70
CA PRO A 69 1.36 20.16 -2.70
C PRO A 69 1.03 19.60 -4.10
N SER A 70 0.61 20.46 -5.04
CA SER A 70 0.30 20.08 -6.42
C SER A 70 1.51 19.61 -7.25
N GLU A 71 2.72 19.90 -6.79
CA GLU A 71 3.98 19.57 -7.48
C GLU A 71 4.72 18.39 -6.82
N ARG A 72 4.19 17.84 -5.72
CA ARG A 72 4.78 16.72 -4.98
C ARG A 72 4.47 15.38 -5.65
N VAL A 73 5.06 15.16 -6.82
CA VAL A 73 4.91 13.91 -7.59
C VAL A 73 6.12 13.00 -7.36
N ALA A 74 5.88 11.81 -6.83
CA ALA A 74 6.88 10.75 -6.72
C ALA A 74 6.52 9.61 -7.70
N VAL A 75 7.51 9.10 -8.42
CA VAL A 75 7.35 7.97 -9.34
C VAL A 75 8.09 6.76 -8.80
N PHE A 76 7.45 5.61 -8.86
CA PHE A 76 8.02 4.33 -8.43
C PHE A 76 7.96 3.38 -9.62
N ASP A 77 9.05 2.66 -9.84
CA ASP A 77 9.00 1.44 -10.65
C ASP A 77 8.17 0.38 -9.91
N ASN A 78 7.71 -0.66 -10.62
CA ASN A 78 6.87 -1.72 -10.06
C ASN A 78 7.68 -3.00 -9.80
N ASP A 79 8.17 -3.65 -10.86
CA ASP A 79 8.94 -4.88 -10.81
C ASP A 79 10.28 -4.67 -10.08
N GLY A 80 10.54 -5.48 -9.04
CA GLY A 80 11.74 -5.37 -8.21
C GLY A 80 11.77 -4.18 -7.25
N THR A 81 10.78 -3.28 -7.31
CA THR A 81 10.67 -2.09 -6.45
C THR A 81 9.48 -2.18 -5.50
N LEU A 82 8.26 -2.32 -6.03
CA LEU A 82 7.04 -2.47 -5.22
C LEU A 82 6.68 -3.94 -4.98
N TRP A 83 7.12 -4.84 -5.86
CA TRP A 83 6.92 -6.29 -5.72
C TRP A 83 8.09 -7.10 -6.30
N ALA A 84 8.07 -8.42 -6.10
CA ALA A 84 9.13 -9.31 -6.57
C ALA A 84 9.12 -9.47 -8.10
N GLU A 85 10.30 -9.61 -8.70
CA GLU A 85 10.46 -9.81 -10.16
C GLU A 85 11.19 -11.12 -10.53
N LYS A 86 11.59 -11.91 -9.53
CA LYS A 86 12.32 -13.17 -9.73
C LYS A 86 11.43 -14.35 -9.36
N PRO A 87 11.54 -15.48 -10.09
CA PRO A 87 12.46 -15.75 -11.20
C PRO A 87 12.01 -15.16 -12.56
N LEU A 88 10.76 -14.70 -12.66
CA LEU A 88 10.16 -14.08 -13.84
C LEU A 88 9.20 -12.96 -13.36
N TYR A 89 8.96 -11.97 -14.23
CA TYR A 89 7.94 -10.94 -13.99
C TYR A 89 6.54 -11.56 -13.84
N PHE A 90 5.71 -10.96 -12.98
CA PHE A 90 4.33 -11.43 -12.78
C PHE A 90 3.50 -11.41 -14.07
N GLN A 91 3.67 -10.38 -14.90
CA GLN A 91 3.00 -10.30 -16.19
C GLN A 91 3.41 -11.45 -17.12
N MET A 92 4.68 -11.84 -17.11
CA MET A 92 5.16 -12.97 -17.91
C MET A 92 4.52 -14.27 -17.43
N MET A 93 4.51 -14.54 -16.12
CA MET A 93 3.85 -15.74 -15.58
C MET A 93 2.38 -15.83 -15.98
N PHE A 94 1.65 -14.72 -15.90
CA PHE A 94 0.27 -14.64 -16.35
C PHE A 94 0.11 -14.97 -17.84
N VAL A 95 0.94 -14.38 -18.70
CA VAL A 95 0.91 -14.63 -20.15
C VAL A 95 1.17 -16.11 -20.47
N LEU A 96 2.14 -16.75 -19.81
CA LEU A 96 2.43 -18.17 -20.00
C LEU A 96 1.22 -19.04 -19.64
N ASP A 97 0.55 -18.76 -18.53
CA ASP A 97 -0.65 -19.49 -18.11
C ASP A 97 -1.82 -19.29 -19.08
N ARG A 98 -1.97 -18.08 -19.63
CA ARG A 98 -3.00 -17.76 -20.62
C ARG A 98 -2.77 -18.48 -21.95
N ILE A 99 -1.52 -18.59 -22.40
CA ILE A 99 -1.17 -19.40 -23.57
C ILE A 99 -1.56 -20.86 -23.37
N ARG A 100 -1.22 -21.46 -22.22
CA ARG A 100 -1.61 -22.84 -21.91
C ARG A 100 -3.13 -23.02 -21.88
N ALA A 101 -3.86 -22.08 -21.27
CA ALA A 101 -5.31 -22.13 -21.18
C ALA A 101 -6.03 -21.97 -22.54
N MET A 102 -5.42 -21.26 -23.48
CA MET A 102 -5.98 -21.00 -24.81
C MET A 102 -5.51 -22.00 -25.88
N ALA A 103 -4.56 -22.89 -25.56
CA ALA A 103 -3.90 -23.79 -26.52
C ALA A 103 -4.84 -24.71 -27.32
N ASP A 104 -6.01 -25.06 -26.76
CA ASP A 104 -7.01 -25.87 -27.46
C ASP A 104 -7.75 -25.10 -28.55
N GLN A 105 -7.80 -23.78 -28.44
CA GLN A 105 -8.40 -22.87 -29.45
C GLN A 105 -7.39 -22.48 -30.53
N HIS A 106 -6.10 -22.71 -30.28
CA HIS A 106 -4.98 -22.32 -31.13
C HIS A 106 -4.05 -23.50 -31.43
N PRO A 107 -4.49 -24.48 -32.24
CA PRO A 107 -3.67 -25.66 -32.54
C PRO A 107 -2.34 -25.32 -33.20
N GLU A 108 -2.27 -24.22 -33.96
CA GLU A 108 -1.06 -23.71 -34.63
C GLU A 108 0.08 -23.37 -33.66
N TRP A 109 -0.22 -23.04 -32.40
CA TRP A 109 0.77 -22.69 -31.39
C TRP A 109 1.71 -23.83 -31.02
N ARG A 110 1.32 -25.08 -31.31
CA ARG A 110 2.19 -26.26 -31.09
C ARG A 110 3.39 -26.31 -32.04
N GLU A 111 3.33 -25.60 -33.16
CA GLU A 111 4.40 -25.59 -34.19
C GLU A 111 5.03 -24.19 -34.37
N GLN A 112 4.46 -23.16 -33.74
CA GLN A 112 4.85 -21.76 -33.95
C GLN A 112 5.58 -21.19 -32.72
N GLU A 113 6.78 -20.65 -32.93
CA GLU A 113 7.46 -19.84 -31.92
C GLU A 113 6.84 -18.41 -31.82
N PRO A 114 6.84 -17.78 -30.63
CA PRO A 114 7.36 -18.28 -29.33
C PRO A 114 6.39 -19.18 -28.54
N PHE A 115 5.21 -19.49 -29.08
CA PHE A 115 4.17 -20.23 -28.36
C PHE A 115 4.56 -21.67 -28.03
N ARG A 116 5.22 -22.35 -28.97
CA ARG A 116 5.69 -23.73 -28.78
C ARG A 116 6.61 -23.84 -27.57
N ALA A 117 7.59 -22.95 -27.42
CA ALA A 117 8.47 -22.91 -26.26
C ALA A 117 7.71 -22.77 -24.91
N VAL A 118 6.55 -22.11 -24.91
CA VAL A 118 5.68 -22.03 -23.72
C VAL A 118 4.96 -23.35 -23.47
N LEU A 119 4.40 -23.96 -24.52
CA LEU A 119 3.63 -25.20 -24.43
C LEU A 119 4.50 -26.44 -24.12
N GLU A 120 5.78 -26.40 -24.49
CA GLU A 120 6.76 -27.45 -24.21
C GLU A 120 7.54 -27.23 -22.89
N ASP A 121 7.20 -26.18 -22.13
CA ASP A 121 7.89 -25.79 -20.89
C ASP A 121 9.42 -25.60 -21.06
N ASP A 122 9.86 -25.10 -22.23
CA ASP A 122 11.26 -24.77 -22.50
C ASP A 122 11.67 -23.48 -21.77
N LEU A 123 12.14 -23.64 -20.54
CA LEU A 123 12.55 -22.54 -19.67
C LEU A 123 13.76 -21.76 -20.20
N GLU A 124 14.64 -22.37 -20.99
CA GLU A 124 15.81 -21.68 -21.55
C GLU A 124 15.37 -20.75 -22.68
N ALA A 125 14.50 -21.24 -23.57
CA ALA A 125 13.88 -20.43 -24.61
C ALA A 125 13.05 -19.29 -24.01
N GLN A 126 12.22 -19.57 -23.00
CA GLN A 126 11.39 -18.55 -22.31
C GLN A 126 12.22 -17.43 -21.68
N ARG A 127 13.38 -17.76 -21.08
CA ARG A 127 14.26 -16.74 -20.47
C ARG A 127 15.07 -15.95 -21.48
N SER A 128 15.25 -16.50 -22.68
CA SER A 128 16.04 -15.90 -23.76
C SER A 128 15.18 -15.16 -24.78
N MET A 129 13.86 -15.05 -24.55
CA MET A 129 12.94 -14.32 -25.43
C MET A 129 13.32 -12.84 -25.49
N ASP A 130 13.32 -12.29 -26.70
CA ASP A 130 13.45 -10.86 -26.91
C ASP A 130 12.13 -10.13 -26.69
N GLU A 131 12.19 -8.80 -26.67
CA GLU A 131 11.02 -7.95 -26.45
C GLU A 131 9.91 -8.20 -27.48
N ALA A 132 10.26 -8.48 -28.73
CA ALA A 132 9.30 -8.74 -29.79
C ALA A 132 8.52 -10.04 -29.55
N ALA A 133 9.19 -11.11 -29.14
CA ALA A 133 8.55 -12.37 -28.75
C ALA A 133 7.61 -12.17 -27.55
N VAL A 134 8.05 -11.43 -26.53
CA VAL A 134 7.22 -11.12 -25.36
C VAL A 134 5.95 -10.34 -25.75
N ILE A 135 6.09 -9.30 -26.58
CA ILE A 135 4.97 -8.51 -27.07
C ILE A 135 4.00 -9.38 -27.87
N GLN A 136 4.52 -10.30 -28.70
CA GLN A 136 3.68 -11.22 -29.48
C GLN A 136 2.82 -12.11 -28.57
N LEU A 137 3.39 -12.66 -27.50
CA LEU A 137 2.63 -13.47 -26.53
C LEU A 137 1.55 -12.63 -25.80
N ILE A 138 1.88 -11.40 -25.40
CA ILE A 138 0.92 -10.49 -24.75
C ILE A 138 -0.25 -10.15 -25.69
N LEU A 139 0.05 -9.77 -26.93
CA LEU A 139 -0.97 -9.40 -27.90
C LEU A 139 -1.85 -10.59 -28.29
N ALA A 140 -1.28 -11.79 -28.41
CA ALA A 140 -2.05 -12.99 -28.73
C ALA A 140 -3.02 -13.41 -27.61
N THR A 141 -2.69 -13.11 -26.35
CA THR A 141 -3.49 -13.55 -25.20
C THR A 141 -4.57 -12.55 -24.79
N HIS A 142 -4.33 -11.24 -24.96
CA HIS A 142 -5.26 -10.21 -24.49
C HIS A 142 -5.46 -9.03 -25.47
N GLY A 143 -4.81 -9.05 -26.64
CA GLY A 143 -4.98 -8.02 -27.65
C GLY A 143 -6.42 -7.99 -28.18
N GLY A 144 -6.98 -6.79 -28.31
CA GLY A 144 -8.34 -6.59 -28.82
C GLY A 144 -9.46 -6.84 -27.81
N MET A 145 -9.14 -7.20 -26.56
CA MET A 145 -10.11 -7.31 -25.47
C MET A 145 -10.47 -5.93 -24.91
N THR A 146 -11.68 -5.81 -24.35
CA THR A 146 -12.05 -4.67 -23.51
C THR A 146 -11.42 -4.79 -22.13
N THR A 147 -11.29 -3.67 -21.40
CA THR A 147 -10.81 -3.69 -20.02
C THR A 147 -11.65 -4.60 -19.12
N ALA A 148 -12.97 -4.63 -19.32
CA ALA A 148 -13.89 -5.46 -18.54
C ALA A 148 -13.75 -6.97 -18.80
N GLU A 149 -13.21 -7.37 -19.95
CA GLU A 149 -12.93 -8.78 -20.24
C GLU A 149 -11.54 -9.21 -19.73
N TYR A 150 -10.66 -8.23 -19.46
CA TYR A 150 -9.30 -8.45 -18.94
C TYR A 150 -9.28 -8.61 -17.41
N GLU A 151 -10.12 -7.86 -16.70
CA GLU A 151 -10.30 -7.91 -15.23
C GLU A 151 -11.01 -9.18 -14.75
#